data_AF-A0A957TX44-F1
#
_entry.id   AF-A0A957TX44-F1
#
_cell.length_a   1.000
_cell.length_b   1.000
_cell.length_c   1.000
_cell.angle_alpha   90.00
_cell.angle_beta   90.00
_cell.angle_gamma   90.00
#
_symmetry.space_group_name_H-M   'P 1'
#
loop_
_entity.id
_entity.type
_entity.pdbx_description
1 polymer ?
#
loop_
_entity_poly.entity_id
_entity_poly.type
_entity_poly.pdbx_seq_one_letter_code
_entity_poly.pdbx_strand_id
1 'polypeptide(L)'
;LNYPQTEPGQEAPSDVVVTMNGVDVGTVHLPDDPADARGVLSHHRDVDPGSYGFLQDLSVDGDTLKQILQDASSLQIRFTVPSGDNANGFALFGETLGGYPVGPTLLFS
;
A
#
# COMPACT_ATOMS: atom_id res chain seq x y z
N LEU A 1 -20.58 -0.86 -12.66
CA LEU A 1 -19.71 -2.04 -12.86
C LEU A 1 -19.47 -2.64 -11.49
N ASN A 2 -19.60 -3.97 -11.33
CA ASN A 2 -19.40 -4.63 -10.04
C ASN A 2 -17.89 -4.71 -9.77
N TYR A 3 -17.44 -4.32 -8.57
CA TYR A 3 -16.06 -4.53 -8.17
C TYR A 3 -15.81 -6.05 -8.08
N PRO A 4 -14.76 -6.59 -8.70
CA PRO A 4 -14.51 -8.04 -8.67
C PRO A 4 -14.39 -8.49 -7.22
N GLN A 5 -15.13 -9.55 -6.86
CA GLN A 5 -15.01 -10.15 -5.55
C GLN A 5 -13.77 -11.05 -5.52
N THR A 6 -13.28 -11.37 -4.32
CA THR A 6 -12.18 -12.32 -4.18
C THR A 6 -12.54 -13.66 -4.82
N GLU A 7 -11.84 -14.00 -5.91
CA GLU A 7 -12.04 -15.20 -6.69
C GLU A 7 -10.67 -15.86 -6.97
N PRO A 8 -10.46 -17.15 -6.58
CA PRO A 8 -9.21 -17.83 -6.84
C PRO A 8 -8.87 -17.86 -8.34
N GLY A 9 -7.65 -17.45 -8.69
CA GLY A 9 -7.16 -17.39 -10.07
C GLY A 9 -7.54 -16.11 -10.83
N GLN A 10 -8.19 -15.15 -10.18
CA GLN A 10 -8.45 -13.80 -10.72
C GLN A 10 -7.68 -12.72 -9.97
N GLU A 11 -6.63 -13.09 -9.24
CA GLU A 11 -5.82 -12.15 -8.50
C GLU A 11 -5.10 -11.18 -9.46
N ALA A 12 -5.04 -9.91 -9.07
CA ALA A 12 -4.34 -8.86 -9.82
C ALA A 12 -3.11 -8.36 -9.02
N PRO A 13 -2.00 -9.13 -8.98
CA PRO A 13 -0.85 -8.79 -8.16
C PRO A 13 -0.16 -7.50 -8.66
N SER A 14 0.38 -6.72 -7.73
CA SER A 14 1.18 -5.53 -8.07
C SER A 14 2.43 -5.42 -7.22
N ASP A 15 3.54 -5.08 -7.87
CA ASP A 15 4.75 -4.65 -7.18
C ASP A 15 4.73 -3.12 -7.04
N VAL A 16 5.05 -2.63 -5.85
CA VAL A 16 5.07 -1.19 -5.54
C VAL A 16 6.44 -0.83 -4.97
N VAL A 17 7.22 -0.09 -5.76
CA VAL A 17 8.50 0.48 -5.32
C VAL A 17 8.22 1.70 -4.47
N VAL A 18 8.81 1.74 -3.28
CA VAL A 18 8.67 2.85 -2.34
C VAL A 18 10.00 3.59 -2.26
N THR A 19 9.96 4.90 -2.42
CA THR A 19 11.12 5.76 -2.21
C THR A 19 10.81 6.86 -1.20
N MET A 20 11.82 7.23 -0.41
CA MET A 20 11.75 8.32 0.55
C MET A 20 12.81 9.37 0.19
N ASN A 21 12.38 10.61 -0.11
CA ASN A 21 13.25 11.66 -0.62
C ASN A 21 14.14 11.22 -1.81
N GLY A 22 13.63 10.30 -2.64
CA GLY A 22 14.35 9.76 -3.80
C GLY A 22 15.28 8.57 -3.51
N VAL A 23 15.45 8.17 -2.24
CA VAL A 23 16.18 6.95 -1.84
C VAL A 23 15.22 5.76 -1.88
N ASP A 24 15.63 4.67 -2.53
CA ASP A 24 14.88 3.40 -2.54
C ASP A 24 14.86 2.78 -1.13
N VAL A 25 13.66 2.53 -0.60
CA VAL A 25 13.47 1.90 0.71
C VAL A 25 12.89 0.49 0.63
N GLY A 26 12.63 0.00 -0.58
CA GLY A 26 12.16 -1.34 -0.83
C GLY A 26 10.99 -1.43 -1.82
N THR A 27 10.63 -2.66 -2.12
CA THR A 27 9.47 -3.01 -2.94
C THR A 27 8.49 -3.83 -2.11
N VAL A 28 7.23 -3.43 -2.15
CA VAL A 28 6.10 -4.15 -1.54
C VAL A 28 5.43 -4.99 -2.63
N HIS A 29 5.24 -6.27 -2.36
CA HIS A 29 4.43 -7.14 -3.21
C HIS A 29 3.00 -7.21 -2.66
N LEU A 30 2.04 -6.70 -3.43
CA LEU A 30 0.63 -6.82 -3.17
C LEU A 30 0.08 -8.00 -3.97
N PRO A 31 -0.45 -9.06 -3.32
CA PRO A 31 -0.83 -10.26 -4.04
C PRO A 31 -2.13 -10.09 -4.84
N ASP A 32 -2.96 -9.10 -4.51
CA ASP A 32 -4.26 -8.86 -5.14
C ASP A 32 -4.84 -7.46 -4.78
N ASP A 33 -5.97 -7.09 -5.37
CA ASP A 33 -6.88 -6.03 -4.94
C ASP A 33 -8.26 -6.62 -4.56
N PRO A 34 -8.33 -7.33 -3.43
CA PRO A 34 -9.43 -8.23 -3.13
C PRO A 34 -10.62 -7.49 -2.53
N ALA A 35 -11.83 -7.97 -2.83
CA ALA A 35 -13.06 -7.52 -2.19
C ALA A 35 -13.92 -8.68 -1.65
N ASP A 36 -14.16 -8.70 -0.33
CA ASP A 36 -15.12 -9.58 0.35
C ASP A 36 -15.43 -9.07 1.78
N ALA A 37 -16.03 -9.92 2.62
CA ALA A 37 -16.40 -9.58 4.00
C ALA A 37 -15.23 -9.07 4.89
N ARG A 38 -13.97 -9.31 4.50
CA ARG A 38 -12.78 -8.78 5.19
C ARG A 38 -12.66 -7.26 5.03
N GLY A 39 -13.26 -6.66 3.99
CA GLY A 39 -13.34 -5.21 3.81
C GLY A 39 -14.46 -4.56 4.60
N VAL A 40 -14.53 -4.89 5.89
CA VAL A 40 -15.61 -4.46 6.78
C VAL A 40 -15.71 -2.93 6.88
N LEU A 41 -14.58 -2.21 6.80
CA LEU A 41 -14.59 -0.75 6.87
C LEU A 41 -15.09 -0.15 5.55
N SER A 42 -14.65 -0.68 4.42
CA SER A 42 -15.16 -0.29 3.09
C SER A 42 -16.65 -0.56 2.97
N HIS A 43 -17.13 -1.73 3.41
CA HIS A 43 -18.56 -2.03 3.53
C HIS A 43 -19.29 -1.01 4.39
N HIS A 44 -18.77 -0.68 5.58
CA HIS A 44 -19.39 0.27 6.49
C HIS A 44 -19.49 1.69 5.90
N ARG A 45 -18.64 2.04 4.93
CA ARG A 45 -18.62 3.35 4.27
C ARG A 45 -19.31 3.38 2.92
N ASP A 46 -19.89 2.27 2.46
CA ASP A 46 -20.48 2.13 1.13
C ASP A 46 -19.51 2.52 -0.02
N VAL A 47 -18.21 2.27 0.17
CA VAL A 47 -17.14 2.51 -0.82
C VAL A 47 -16.58 1.17 -1.26
N ASP A 48 -16.33 1.00 -2.57
CA ASP A 48 -15.66 -0.16 -3.19
C ASP A 48 -16.01 -1.48 -2.49
N PRO A 49 -17.24 -1.99 -2.66
CA PRO A 49 -17.91 -2.85 -1.68
C PRO A 49 -17.07 -4.07 -1.29
N GLY A 50 -16.49 -4.00 -0.09
CA GLY A 50 -15.69 -5.09 0.50
C GLY A 50 -14.20 -5.07 0.16
N SER A 51 -13.68 -4.07 -0.56
CA SER A 51 -12.24 -3.97 -0.82
C SER A 51 -11.46 -3.79 0.49
N TYR A 52 -10.36 -4.55 0.69
CA TYR A 52 -9.72 -4.62 2.01
C TYR A 52 -8.20 -4.43 2.08
N GLY A 53 -7.48 -4.57 0.96
CA GLY A 53 -6.03 -4.38 0.91
C GLY A 53 -5.21 -5.25 1.88
N PHE A 54 -3.93 -4.95 2.03
CA PHE A 54 -3.00 -5.69 2.90
C PHE A 54 -2.18 -4.70 3.72
N LEU A 55 -1.97 -4.99 5.01
CA LEU A 55 -1.08 -4.19 5.85
C LEU A 55 0.38 -4.52 5.52
N GLN A 56 1.18 -3.49 5.23
CA GLN A 56 2.54 -3.62 4.72
C GLN A 56 3.49 -2.78 5.57
N ASP A 57 4.57 -3.41 6.02
CA ASP A 57 5.61 -2.77 6.83
C ASP A 57 6.92 -2.72 6.04
N LEU A 58 7.50 -1.53 5.93
CA LEU A 58 8.84 -1.32 5.40
C LEU A 58 9.72 -0.73 6.50
N SER A 59 10.87 -1.35 6.73
CA SER A 59 11.86 -0.90 7.72
C SER A 59 13.05 -0.28 7.01
N VAL A 60 13.48 0.89 7.50
CA VAL A 60 14.64 1.62 7.01
C VAL A 60 15.70 1.60 8.09
N ASP A 61 16.92 1.15 7.75
CA ASP A 61 18.02 1.14 8.70
C ASP A 61 18.53 2.56 8.98
N GLY A 62 19.29 2.71 10.09
CA GLY A 62 19.71 4.02 10.57
C GLY A 62 20.65 4.77 9.62
N ASP A 63 21.42 4.10 8.79
CA ASP A 63 22.33 4.76 7.85
C ASP A 63 21.57 5.22 6.60
N THR A 64 20.65 4.41 6.08
CA THR A 64 19.73 4.80 5.02
C THR A 64 18.83 5.96 5.46
N LEU A 65 18.34 5.96 6.71
CA LEU A 65 17.53 7.06 7.25
C LEU A 65 18.32 8.38 7.29
N LYS A 66 19.60 8.35 7.71
CA LYS A 66 20.45 9.56 7.67
C LYS A 66 20.59 10.10 6.25
N GLN A 67 20.74 9.22 5.25
CA GLN A 67 20.80 9.62 3.85
C GLN A 67 19.47 10.26 3.40
N ILE A 68 18.34 9.66 3.74
CA ILE A 68 16.99 10.19 3.40
C ILE A 68 16.77 11.59 3.99
N LEU A 69 17.22 11.80 5.22
CA LEU A 69 17.01 13.05 5.96
C LEU A 69 18.07 14.11 5.69
N GLN A 70 19.13 13.79 4.94
CA GLN A 70 20.21 14.72 4.66
C GLN A 70 19.68 15.95 3.93
N ASP A 71 19.84 17.12 4.55
CA ASP A 71 19.40 18.44 4.05
C ASP A 71 17.89 18.53 3.74
N ALA A 72 17.09 17.57 4.21
CA ALA A 72 15.66 17.49 3.96
C ALA A 72 14.86 18.35 4.95
N SER A 73 14.01 19.24 4.43
CA SER A 73 13.04 20.01 5.23
C SER A 73 11.68 19.32 5.37
N SER A 74 11.45 18.27 4.57
CA SER A 74 10.23 17.47 4.56
C SER A 74 10.54 16.04 4.14
N LEU A 75 9.70 15.10 4.55
CA LEU A 75 9.77 13.72 4.09
C LEU A 75 8.74 13.50 2.97
N GLN A 76 9.22 13.31 1.74
CA GLN A 76 8.39 12.88 0.62
C GLN A 76 8.48 11.37 0.48
N ILE A 77 7.34 10.69 0.55
CA ILE A 77 7.21 9.26 0.26
C ILE A 77 6.56 9.14 -1.11
N ARG A 78 7.17 8.34 -1.99
CA ARG A 78 6.67 8.07 -3.33
C ARG A 78 6.45 6.58 -3.49
N PHE A 79 5.29 6.24 -4.02
CA PHE A 79 4.90 4.90 -4.41
C PHE A 79 4.85 4.84 -5.93
N THR A 80 5.52 3.86 -6.52
CA THR A 80 5.58 3.68 -7.98
C THR A 80 5.30 2.23 -8.32
N VAL A 81 4.34 2.00 -9.21
CA VAL A 81 4.11 0.69 -9.82
C VAL A 81 4.99 0.63 -11.08
N PRO A 82 6.07 -0.16 -11.10
CA PRO A 82 6.90 -0.27 -12.29
C PRO A 82 6.15 -1.02 -13.40
N SER A 83 6.55 -0.79 -14.65
CA SER A 83 6.06 -1.62 -15.76
C SER A 83 6.62 -3.04 -15.65
N GLY A 84 5.81 -4.04 -16.00
CA GLY A 84 6.19 -5.45 -15.92
C GLY A 84 4.97 -6.33 -15.73
N ASP A 85 5.20 -7.57 -15.29
CA ASP A 85 4.16 -8.59 -15.13
C ASP A 85 3.18 -8.27 -13.97
N ASN A 86 3.66 -7.58 -12.92
CA ASN A 86 2.89 -7.18 -11.74
C ASN A 86 2.61 -5.66 -11.74
N ALA A 87 2.06 -5.14 -12.84
CA ALA A 87 1.81 -3.71 -13.02
C ALA A 87 0.32 -3.33 -12.89
N ASN A 88 -0.40 -3.97 -11.97
CA ASN A 88 -1.87 -3.87 -11.86
C ASN A 88 -2.37 -2.66 -11.03
N GLY A 89 -1.46 -1.83 -10.50
CA GLY A 89 -1.82 -0.66 -9.72
C GLY A 89 -1.96 -0.97 -8.23
N PHE A 90 -2.33 0.03 -7.44
CA PHE A 90 -2.61 -0.19 -6.02
C PHE A 90 -3.57 0.86 -5.48
N ALA A 91 -4.24 0.52 -4.38
CA ALA A 91 -5.00 1.45 -3.55
C ALA A 91 -4.26 1.69 -2.22
N LEU A 92 -4.27 2.93 -1.76
CA LEU A 92 -3.78 3.31 -0.43
C LEU A 92 -4.98 3.61 0.47
N PHE A 93 -5.18 2.79 1.49
CA PHE A 93 -6.29 2.95 2.42
C PHE A 93 -5.90 3.82 3.61
N GLY A 94 -6.81 4.71 4.01
CA GLY A 94 -6.79 5.39 5.30
C GLY A 94 -7.51 4.58 6.37
N GLU A 95 -7.58 5.11 7.59
CA GLU A 95 -8.10 4.41 8.78
C GLU A 95 -9.60 4.07 8.72
N THR A 96 -10.34 4.60 7.73
CA THR A 96 -11.78 4.40 7.60
C THR A 96 -12.19 3.43 6.49
N LEU A 97 -11.24 2.93 5.69
CA LEU A 97 -11.49 2.03 4.57
C LEU A 97 -10.55 0.81 4.67
N GLY A 98 -10.88 -0.25 3.94
CA GLY A 98 -10.08 -1.48 3.91
C GLY A 98 -10.45 -2.49 5.00
N GLY A 99 -9.50 -3.37 5.32
CA GLY A 99 -9.62 -4.37 6.39
C GLY A 99 -9.02 -3.96 7.73
N TYR A 100 -8.29 -2.84 7.78
CA TYR A 100 -7.52 -2.42 8.96
C TYR A 100 -7.87 -0.98 9.38
N PRO A 101 -8.17 -0.72 10.66
CA PRO A 101 -8.52 0.63 11.14
C PRO A 101 -7.27 1.48 11.39
N VAL A 102 -6.34 1.49 10.45
CA VAL A 102 -5.07 2.22 10.55
C VAL A 102 -4.73 2.83 9.20
N GLY A 103 -4.40 4.12 9.21
CA GLY A 103 -3.90 4.82 8.03
C GLY A 103 -2.39 4.69 7.89
N PRO A 104 -1.80 5.23 6.80
CA PRO A 104 -0.36 5.27 6.61
C PRO A 104 0.33 5.92 7.81
N THR A 105 1.25 5.19 8.43
CA THR A 105 1.86 5.58 9.71
C THR A 105 3.38 5.50 9.60
N LEU A 106 4.07 6.49 10.17
CA LEU A 106 5.52 6.47 10.35
C LEU A 106 5.84 6.23 11.83
N LEU A 107 6.62 5.19 12.10
CA LEU A 107 7.11 4.87 13.42
C LEU A 107 8.60 5.21 13.51
N PHE A 108 8.99 5.93 14.56
CA PHE A 108 10.38 6.23 14.90
C PHE A 108 10.72 5.53 16.21
N SER A 109 11.79 4.73 16.22
CA SER A 109 12.23 3.94 17.38
C SER A 109 13.73 4.10 17.62
#